data_AF-A0A8J1Z196-F1
#
_entry.id   AF-A0A8J1Z196-F1
#
_cell.length_a   1.000
_cell.length_b   1.000
_cell.length_c   1.000
_cell.angle_alpha   90.00
_cell.angle_beta   90.00
_cell.angle_gamma   90.00
#
_symmetry.space_group_name_H-M   'P 1'
#
loop_
_entity.id
_entity.type
_entity.pdbx_description
1 polymer ?
#
loop_
_entity_poly.entity_id
_entity_poly.type
_entity_poly.pdbx_seq_one_letter_code
_entity_poly.pdbx_strand_id
1 'polypeptide(L)'
;MVLLWDVIALPVVAAVALVTFIGPCTPWFQKLASARLRREFNSQRNAYYAAATCGNVLFLLLVLHTTHGYDLDLLVLTLFKSAALVLHRVDDVLQSMLKVLTIVLLWKFKDRLLMALGVDRPGQLFGDLRDWLTCWGMQRFEPVELHFWKIDQISTEKNVFLNVTMGYNLDHKTRVRTHHAQSRTGSGFVLDLKETVQINYDPMESLEVLTIEVRQQTIYRSELVSRVQVGGHQLQKMIERERAHADNNPILNPYYQTSRTGQVSHNTTRLLYDQGDDGNQLWEKISLVPSGILYMRIIPVRESVLEMDDPV
;
A
#
# COMPACT_ATOMS: atom_id res chain seq x y z
N MET A 1 57.31 -1.46 -31.03
CA MET A 1 57.15 -0.20 -30.28
C MET A 1 56.02 0.68 -30.82
N VAL A 2 55.76 0.72 -32.14
CA VAL A 2 54.64 1.48 -32.75
C VAL A 2 53.26 1.05 -32.21
N LEU A 3 52.99 -0.25 -32.10
CA LEU A 3 51.72 -0.80 -31.59
C LEU A 3 51.34 -0.37 -30.15
N LEU A 4 52.31 -0.04 -29.29
CA LEU A 4 52.00 0.37 -27.90
C LEU A 4 51.55 1.83 -27.85
N TRP A 5 52.10 2.67 -28.73
CA TRP A 5 51.76 4.08 -28.81
C TRP A 5 50.35 4.26 -29.37
N ASP A 6 49.96 3.45 -30.35
CA ASP A 6 48.62 3.50 -30.97
C ASP A 6 47.50 3.05 -30.00
N VAL A 7 47.78 2.05 -29.16
CA VAL A 7 46.82 1.53 -28.16
C VAL A 7 46.58 2.52 -27.01
N ILE A 8 47.56 3.36 -26.67
CA ILE A 8 47.45 4.31 -25.55
C ILE A 8 47.03 5.71 -26.04
N ALA A 9 47.57 6.17 -27.17
CA ALA A 9 47.30 7.52 -27.65
C ALA A 9 45.84 7.70 -28.08
N LEU A 10 45.24 6.71 -28.73
CA LEU A 10 43.86 6.80 -29.22
C LEU A 10 42.82 6.96 -28.07
N PRO A 11 42.83 6.13 -27.00
CA PRO A 11 41.90 6.32 -25.89
C PRO A 11 42.20 7.57 -25.06
N VAL A 12 43.46 8.01 -24.94
CA VAL A 12 43.79 9.27 -24.25
C VAL A 12 43.26 10.47 -25.05
N VAL A 13 43.45 10.47 -26.36
CA VAL A 13 42.89 11.48 -27.28
C VAL A 13 41.37 11.49 -27.22
N ALA A 14 40.73 10.31 -27.28
CA ALA A 14 39.28 10.18 -27.17
C ALA A 14 38.78 10.67 -25.81
N ALA A 15 39.47 10.36 -24.71
CA ALA A 15 39.14 10.82 -23.38
C ALA A 15 39.27 12.35 -23.24
N VAL A 16 40.33 12.94 -23.80
CA VAL A 16 40.51 14.41 -23.81
C VAL A 16 39.41 15.08 -24.63
N ALA A 17 39.10 14.56 -25.83
CA ALA A 17 38.02 15.07 -26.67
C ALA A 17 36.64 14.93 -26.02
N LEU A 18 36.42 13.84 -25.27
CA LEU A 18 35.19 13.60 -24.52
C LEU A 18 35.08 14.54 -23.31
N VAL A 19 36.18 14.79 -22.59
CA VAL A 19 36.24 15.71 -21.45
C VAL A 19 36.07 17.16 -21.91
N THR A 20 36.63 17.57 -23.05
CA THR A 20 36.42 18.91 -23.60
C THR A 20 34.98 19.11 -24.10
N PHE A 21 34.35 18.05 -24.61
CA PHE A 21 32.97 18.11 -25.12
C PHE A 21 31.92 18.06 -24.00
N ILE A 22 32.09 17.15 -23.02
CA ILE A 22 31.12 16.92 -21.94
C ILE A 22 31.40 17.81 -20.73
N GLY A 23 32.66 18.18 -20.49
CA GLY A 23 33.10 18.99 -19.35
C GLY A 23 32.22 20.21 -19.04
N PRO A 24 31.90 21.07 -20.02
CA PRO A 24 31.06 22.25 -19.79
C PRO A 24 29.57 21.93 -19.49
N CYS A 25 29.08 20.75 -19.90
CA CYS A 25 27.76 20.25 -19.52
C CYS A 25 27.72 19.66 -18.10
N THR A 26 28.87 19.28 -17.52
CA THR A 26 28.87 18.61 -16.22
C THR A 26 28.55 19.58 -15.08
N PRO A 27 27.75 19.14 -14.09
CA PRO A 27 27.42 19.97 -12.92
C PRO A 27 28.65 20.33 -12.07
N TRP A 28 29.76 19.59 -12.21
CA TRP A 28 31.02 19.88 -11.52
C TRP A 28 31.71 21.14 -12.08
N PHE A 29 31.79 21.29 -13.40
CA PHE A 29 32.33 22.50 -14.03
C PHE A 29 31.51 23.73 -13.68
N GLN A 30 30.18 23.59 -13.63
CA GLN A 30 29.31 24.67 -13.19
C GLN A 30 29.65 25.11 -11.77
N LYS A 31 29.82 24.18 -10.82
CA LYS A 31 30.14 24.50 -9.41
C LYS A 31 31.50 25.19 -9.23
N LEU A 32 32.49 24.88 -10.06
CA LEU A 32 33.84 25.46 -9.98
C LEU A 32 33.96 26.81 -10.70
N ALA A 33 33.13 27.08 -11.71
CA ALA A 33 33.18 28.32 -12.47
C ALA A 33 32.55 29.50 -11.70
N SER A 34 33.23 30.67 -11.74
CA SER A 34 32.70 31.90 -11.16
C SER A 34 31.38 32.32 -11.81
N ALA A 35 30.51 33.02 -11.06
CA ALA A 35 29.17 33.40 -11.54
C ALA A 35 29.19 34.24 -12.84
N ARG A 36 30.27 35.02 -13.06
CA ARG A 36 30.47 35.80 -14.29
C ARG A 36 30.78 34.90 -15.48
N LEU A 37 31.72 33.95 -15.32
CA LEU A 37 32.03 32.96 -16.36
C LEU A 37 30.83 32.11 -16.73
N ARG A 38 29.99 31.73 -15.76
CA ARG A 38 28.79 30.94 -16.02
C ARG A 38 27.76 31.70 -16.87
N ARG A 39 27.58 33.01 -16.64
CA ARG A 39 26.67 33.85 -17.45
C ARG A 39 27.19 34.03 -18.87
N GLU A 40 28.47 34.31 -19.03
CA GLU A 40 29.09 34.48 -20.34
C GLU A 40 29.05 33.17 -21.14
N PHE A 41 29.38 32.05 -20.50
CA PHE A 41 29.36 30.73 -21.10
C PHE A 41 27.95 30.30 -21.52
N ASN A 42 26.93 30.58 -20.71
CA ASN A 42 25.54 30.32 -21.09
C ASN A 42 25.06 31.20 -22.24
N SER A 43 25.53 32.45 -22.33
CA SER A 43 25.24 33.36 -23.44
C SER A 43 25.83 32.85 -24.76
N GLN A 44 27.04 32.30 -24.72
CA GLN A 44 27.79 31.86 -25.90
C GLN A 44 27.80 30.34 -26.10
N ARG A 45 26.91 29.61 -25.42
CA ARG A 45 26.93 28.14 -25.34
C ARG A 45 26.92 27.47 -26.72
N ASN A 46 26.10 27.97 -27.63
CA ASN A 46 26.00 27.41 -28.99
C ASN A 46 27.28 27.63 -29.80
N ALA A 47 27.90 28.81 -29.67
CA ALA A 47 29.17 29.12 -30.35
C ALA A 47 30.32 28.27 -29.78
N TYR A 48 30.33 28.06 -28.47
CA TYR A 48 31.31 27.19 -27.82
C TYR A 48 31.19 25.73 -28.30
N TYR A 49 29.98 25.15 -28.33
CA TYR A 49 29.81 23.78 -28.82
C TYR A 49 30.17 23.65 -30.30
N ALA A 50 29.83 24.64 -31.13
CA ALA A 50 30.25 24.65 -32.53
C ALA A 50 31.78 24.68 -32.65
N ALA A 51 32.47 25.57 -31.92
CA ALA A 51 33.92 25.68 -31.92
C ALA A 51 34.61 24.41 -31.39
N ALA A 52 34.10 23.83 -30.29
CA ALA A 52 34.61 22.58 -29.73
C ALA A 52 34.41 21.40 -30.70
N THR A 53 33.26 21.34 -31.40
CA THR A 53 33.01 20.31 -32.43
C THR A 53 33.97 20.48 -33.60
N CYS A 54 34.11 21.70 -34.14
CA CYS A 54 35.07 21.99 -35.21
C CYS A 54 36.51 21.65 -34.78
N GLY A 55 36.91 21.98 -33.56
CA GLY A 55 38.21 21.65 -33.00
C GLY A 55 38.45 20.14 -32.90
N ASN A 56 37.48 19.39 -32.39
CA ASN A 56 37.55 17.93 -32.31
C ASN A 56 37.61 17.27 -33.69
N VAL A 57 36.85 17.77 -34.66
CA VAL A 57 36.90 17.28 -36.06
C VAL A 57 38.27 17.57 -36.68
N LEU A 58 38.80 18.79 -36.53
CA LEU A 58 40.09 19.17 -37.08
C LEU A 58 41.23 18.39 -36.43
N PHE A 59 41.16 18.17 -35.12
CA PHE A 59 42.11 17.33 -34.39
C PHE A 59 42.07 15.88 -34.86
N LEU A 60 40.87 15.32 -35.05
CA LEU A 60 40.69 13.97 -35.57
C LEU A 60 41.24 13.84 -37.00
N LEU A 61 41.00 14.83 -37.87
CA LEU A 61 41.58 14.88 -39.21
C LEU A 61 43.11 14.96 -39.18
N LEU A 62 43.68 15.70 -38.24
CA LEU A 62 45.14 15.80 -38.06
C LEU A 62 45.74 14.47 -37.58
N VAL A 63 45.08 13.78 -36.64
CA VAL A 63 45.49 12.45 -36.17
C VAL A 63 45.42 11.43 -37.32
N LEU A 64 44.37 11.48 -38.14
CA LEU A 64 44.24 10.63 -39.33
C LEU A 64 45.30 10.93 -40.38
N HIS A 65 45.63 12.21 -40.61
CA HIS A 65 46.64 12.60 -41.57
C HIS A 65 48.05 12.18 -41.15
N THR A 66 48.35 12.27 -39.85
CA THR A 66 49.68 11.91 -39.31
C THR A 66 49.91 10.41 -39.20
N THR A 67 48.85 9.60 -39.14
CA THR A 67 48.93 8.14 -39.14
C THR A 67 48.90 7.58 -40.57
N HIS A 68 50.02 7.76 -41.28
CA HIS A 68 50.29 7.15 -42.59
C HIS A 68 50.33 5.62 -42.49
N GLY A 69 49.17 4.95 -42.62
CA GLY A 69 49.08 3.49 -42.60
C GLY A 69 47.69 2.90 -42.33
N TYR A 70 46.70 3.71 -41.96
CA TYR A 70 45.34 3.21 -41.79
C TYR A 70 44.53 3.36 -43.09
N ASP A 71 43.96 2.25 -43.55
CA ASP A 71 42.91 2.26 -44.56
C ASP A 71 41.70 3.02 -44.01
N LEU A 72 41.37 4.17 -44.60
CA LEU A 72 40.22 4.99 -44.22
C LEU A 72 38.92 4.18 -44.23
N ASP A 73 38.82 3.19 -45.13
CA ASP A 73 37.70 2.26 -45.22
C ASP A 73 37.52 1.45 -43.93
N LEU A 74 38.61 0.96 -43.33
CA LEU A 74 38.55 0.20 -42.07
C LEU A 74 38.08 1.09 -40.91
N LEU A 75 38.54 2.35 -40.88
CA LEU A 75 38.14 3.31 -39.86
C LEU A 75 36.65 3.65 -39.96
N VAL A 76 36.16 3.92 -41.18
CA VAL A 76 34.75 4.19 -41.44
C VAL A 76 33.89 2.98 -41.05
N LEU A 77 34.27 1.77 -41.46
CA LEU A 77 33.56 0.55 -41.07
C LEU A 77 33.55 0.32 -39.55
N THR A 78 34.65 0.63 -38.87
CA THR A 78 34.75 0.51 -37.41
C THR A 78 33.85 1.52 -36.71
N LEU A 79 33.78 2.76 -37.22
CA LEU A 79 32.87 3.78 -36.73
C LEU A 79 31.40 3.38 -36.94
N PHE A 80 31.05 2.84 -38.10
CA PHE A 80 29.70 2.33 -38.37
C PHE A 80 29.34 1.18 -37.43
N LYS A 81 30.28 0.25 -37.17
CA LYS A 81 30.07 -0.85 -36.23
C LYS A 81 29.88 -0.35 -34.80
N SER A 82 30.67 0.62 -34.34
CA SER A 82 30.52 1.19 -33.00
C SER A 82 29.21 1.98 -32.86
N ALA A 83 28.83 2.76 -33.88
CA ALA A 83 27.55 3.45 -33.91
C ALA A 83 26.36 2.48 -33.89
N ALA A 84 26.41 1.40 -34.69
CA ALA A 84 25.41 0.35 -34.68
C ALA A 84 25.31 -0.35 -33.31
N LEU A 85 26.45 -0.63 -32.67
CA LEU A 85 26.49 -1.21 -31.34
C LEU A 85 25.83 -0.28 -30.32
N VAL A 86 26.15 1.02 -30.35
CA VAL A 86 25.52 2.02 -29.47
C VAL A 86 24.01 2.08 -29.71
N LEU A 87 23.58 2.09 -30.97
CA LEU A 87 22.15 2.11 -31.33
C LEU A 87 21.42 0.87 -30.79
N HIS A 88 22.00 -0.32 -30.92
CA HIS A 88 21.44 -1.55 -30.34
C HIS A 88 21.35 -1.48 -28.81
N ARG A 89 22.36 -0.93 -28.13
CA ARG A 89 22.29 -0.76 -26.67
C ARG A 89 21.24 0.25 -26.24
N VAL A 90 21.06 1.33 -27.00
CA VAL A 90 19.98 2.29 -26.74
C VAL A 90 18.62 1.64 -26.92
N ASP A 91 18.43 0.83 -27.97
CA ASP A 91 17.20 0.07 -28.20
C ASP A 91 16.92 -0.92 -27.05
N ASP A 92 17.91 -1.70 -26.61
CA ASP A 92 17.78 -2.62 -25.46
C ASP A 92 17.33 -1.88 -24.18
N VAL A 93 17.89 -0.68 -23.94
CA VAL A 93 17.52 0.16 -22.78
C VAL A 93 16.11 0.69 -22.92
N LEU A 94 15.72 1.18 -24.11
CA LEU A 94 14.36 1.67 -24.37
C LEU A 94 13.32 0.55 -24.20
N GLN A 95 13.59 -0.64 -24.74
CA GLN A 95 12.72 -1.80 -24.56
C GLN A 95 12.61 -2.22 -23.09
N SER A 96 13.70 -2.16 -22.34
CA SER A 96 13.70 -2.46 -20.89
C SER A 96 12.90 -1.43 -20.10
N MET A 97 13.05 -0.14 -20.41
CA MET A 97 12.25 0.93 -19.84
C MET A 97 10.76 0.77 -20.15
N LEU A 98 10.43 0.38 -21.40
CA LEU A 98 9.05 0.11 -21.80
C LEU A 98 8.44 -1.03 -20.99
N LYS A 99 9.17 -2.15 -20.80
CA LYS A 99 8.71 -3.27 -19.96
C LYS A 99 8.42 -2.84 -18.52
N VAL A 100 9.32 -2.07 -17.91
CA VAL A 100 9.13 -1.54 -16.54
C VAL A 100 7.91 -0.63 -16.49
N LEU A 101 7.75 0.26 -17.46
CA LEU A 101 6.59 1.14 -17.55
C LEU A 101 5.29 0.35 -17.69
N THR A 102 5.26 -0.69 -18.52
CA THR A 102 4.09 -1.57 -18.67
C THR A 102 3.76 -2.26 -17.35
N ILE A 103 4.74 -2.76 -16.60
CA ILE A 103 4.52 -3.37 -15.28
C ILE A 103 3.93 -2.35 -14.30
N VAL A 104 4.48 -1.12 -14.26
CA VAL A 104 3.97 -0.05 -13.39
C VAL A 104 2.54 0.35 -13.76
N LEU A 105 2.22 0.44 -15.05
CA LEU A 105 0.88 0.73 -15.52
C LEU A 105 -0.09 -0.40 -15.17
N LEU A 106 0.28 -1.66 -15.39
CA LEU A 106 -0.52 -2.82 -15.00
C LEU A 106 -0.78 -2.82 -13.49
N TRP A 107 0.25 -2.55 -12.69
CA TRP A 107 0.11 -2.45 -11.24
C TRP A 107 -0.87 -1.33 -10.84
N LYS A 108 -0.73 -0.14 -11.44
CA LYS A 108 -1.59 1.02 -11.17
C LYS A 108 -3.04 0.81 -11.60
N PHE A 109 -3.28 0.04 -12.66
CA PHE A 109 -4.61 -0.20 -13.20
C PHE A 109 -5.20 -1.57 -12.84
N LYS A 110 -4.51 -2.37 -12.01
CA LYS A 110 -4.95 -3.73 -11.64
C LYS A 110 -6.38 -3.77 -11.12
N ASP A 111 -6.75 -2.83 -10.25
CA ASP A 111 -8.08 -2.85 -9.62
C ASP A 111 -9.18 -2.51 -10.63
N ARG A 112 -8.91 -1.60 -11.57
CA ARG A 112 -9.87 -1.27 -12.64
C ARG A 112 -10.03 -2.43 -13.63
N LEU A 113 -8.94 -3.11 -13.97
CA LEU A 113 -8.98 -4.28 -14.84
C LEU A 113 -9.74 -5.43 -14.17
N LEU A 114 -9.47 -5.71 -12.90
CA LEU A 114 -10.16 -6.75 -12.14
C LEU A 114 -11.65 -6.42 -11.96
N MET A 115 -12.01 -5.17 -11.68
CA MET A 115 -13.41 -4.73 -11.67
C MET A 115 -14.07 -4.91 -13.05
N ALA A 116 -13.38 -4.57 -14.14
CA ALA A 116 -13.90 -4.79 -15.50
C ALA A 116 -14.07 -6.28 -15.85
N LEU A 117 -13.27 -7.16 -15.22
CA LEU A 117 -13.41 -8.62 -15.31
C LEU A 117 -14.50 -9.19 -14.39
N GLY A 118 -15.23 -8.35 -13.66
CA GLY A 118 -16.32 -8.77 -12.76
C GLY A 118 -15.85 -9.23 -11.38
N VAL A 119 -14.62 -8.90 -10.98
CA VAL A 119 -14.17 -9.14 -9.61
C VAL A 119 -14.72 -8.04 -8.71
N ASP A 120 -15.67 -8.38 -7.84
CA ASP A 120 -16.32 -7.44 -6.92
C ASP A 120 -15.36 -6.82 -5.89
N ARG A 121 -14.28 -7.53 -5.53
CA ARG A 121 -13.32 -7.12 -4.51
C ARG A 121 -11.88 -7.40 -4.96
N PRO A 122 -11.32 -6.58 -5.86
CA PRO A 122 -9.98 -6.80 -6.42
C PRO A 122 -8.87 -6.80 -5.35
N GLY A 123 -9.02 -5.99 -4.30
CA GLY A 123 -8.07 -5.94 -3.18
C GLY A 123 -7.97 -7.23 -2.36
N GLN A 124 -8.95 -8.14 -2.46
CA GLN A 124 -8.86 -9.44 -1.81
C GLN A 124 -8.01 -10.45 -2.59
N LEU A 125 -7.91 -10.30 -3.92
CA LEU A 125 -7.13 -11.21 -4.76
C LEU A 125 -5.65 -10.84 -4.78
N PHE A 126 -5.36 -9.55 -4.91
CA PHE A 126 -4.01 -9.02 -4.90
C PHE A 126 -3.91 -8.06 -3.73
N GLY A 127 -3.37 -8.57 -2.61
CA GLY A 127 -3.09 -7.76 -1.43
C GLY A 127 -2.30 -6.51 -1.80
N ASP A 128 -2.46 -5.45 -1.01
CA ASP A 128 -1.81 -4.19 -1.32
C ASP A 128 -0.28 -4.32 -1.19
N LEU A 129 0.49 -3.55 -1.95
CA LEU A 129 1.96 -3.59 -1.84
C LEU A 129 2.42 -3.40 -0.38
N ARG A 130 1.65 -2.63 0.39
CA ARG A 130 1.81 -2.47 1.82
C ARG A 130 1.69 -3.80 2.57
N ASP A 131 0.69 -4.62 2.27
CA ASP A 131 0.47 -5.94 2.88
C ASP A 131 1.63 -6.91 2.57
N TRP A 132 2.19 -6.82 1.36
CA TRP A 132 3.36 -7.60 0.97
C TRP A 132 4.62 -7.14 1.72
N LEU A 133 4.75 -5.85 2.01
CA LEU A 133 5.85 -5.34 2.83
C LEU A 133 5.66 -5.64 4.32
N THR A 134 4.41 -5.72 4.79
CA THR A 134 4.08 -6.02 6.19
C THR A 134 3.87 -7.50 6.48
N CYS A 135 3.94 -8.38 5.48
CA CYS A 135 3.76 -9.82 5.68
C CYS A 135 4.76 -10.41 6.69
N TRP A 136 5.97 -9.85 6.78
CA TRP A 136 6.97 -10.24 7.78
C TRP A 136 6.67 -9.74 9.20
N GLY A 137 5.72 -8.81 9.34
CA GLY A 137 5.32 -8.22 10.61
C GLY A 137 3.98 -8.72 11.15
N MET A 138 3.40 -9.80 10.60
CA MET A 138 2.05 -10.24 11.00
C MET A 138 1.93 -10.65 12.48
N GLN A 139 3.04 -10.98 13.14
CA GLN A 139 3.09 -11.29 14.58
C GLN A 139 2.69 -10.10 15.47
N ARG A 140 2.71 -8.87 14.95
CA ARG A 140 2.34 -7.68 15.74
C ARG A 140 0.84 -7.50 15.90
N PHE A 141 0.03 -8.13 15.05
CA PHE A 141 -1.40 -7.94 15.07
C PHE A 141 -2.07 -8.97 15.97
N GLU A 142 -2.92 -8.50 16.86
CA GLU A 142 -3.77 -9.32 17.72
C GLU A 142 -5.17 -9.44 17.11
N PRO A 143 -5.67 -10.66 16.83
CA PRO A 143 -7.03 -10.83 16.34
C PRO A 143 -8.05 -10.48 17.44
N VAL A 144 -9.05 -9.68 17.09
CA VAL A 144 -10.11 -9.22 17.98
C VAL A 144 -11.46 -9.39 17.29
N GLU A 145 -12.42 -9.96 18.00
CA GLU A 145 -13.80 -10.11 17.54
C GLU A 145 -14.69 -8.99 18.07
N LEU A 146 -15.34 -8.30 17.15
CA LEU A 146 -16.37 -7.31 17.43
C LEU A 146 -17.73 -8.00 17.34
N HIS A 147 -18.42 -8.09 18.47
CA HIS A 147 -19.76 -8.63 18.56
C HIS A 147 -20.76 -7.46 18.58
N PHE A 148 -21.71 -7.48 17.67
CA PHE A 148 -22.78 -6.48 17.56
C PHE A 148 -24.09 -7.13 17.96
N TRP A 149 -24.74 -6.59 18.98
CA TRP A 149 -26.03 -7.11 19.44
C TRP A 149 -27.19 -6.46 18.72
N LYS A 150 -27.39 -5.16 18.99
CA LYS A 150 -28.50 -4.38 18.46
C LYS A 150 -28.14 -2.90 18.33
N ILE A 151 -28.95 -2.17 17.57
CA ILE A 151 -28.93 -0.71 17.50
C ILE A 151 -30.30 -0.20 17.94
N ASP A 152 -30.34 0.59 19.01
CA ASP A 152 -31.56 1.28 19.43
C ASP A 152 -31.62 2.68 18.79
N GLN A 153 -32.83 3.22 18.61
CA GLN A 153 -33.08 4.61 18.19
C GLN A 153 -32.47 5.02 16.84
N ILE A 154 -32.41 4.10 15.88
CA ILE A 154 -31.98 4.44 14.51
C ILE A 154 -33.07 5.21 13.76
N SER A 155 -32.67 6.15 12.90
CA SER A 155 -33.57 7.07 12.17
C SER A 155 -34.16 6.50 10.89
N THR A 156 -33.74 5.31 10.44
CA THR A 156 -34.19 4.69 9.18
C THR A 156 -34.80 3.30 9.41
N GLU A 157 -35.82 2.98 8.62
CA GLU A 157 -36.57 1.71 8.65
C GLU A 157 -36.04 0.68 7.62
N LYS A 158 -35.15 1.08 6.71
CA LYS A 158 -34.81 0.30 5.50
C LYS A 158 -33.47 -0.41 5.63
N ASN A 159 -33.37 -1.63 5.09
CA ASN A 159 -32.15 -2.39 4.76
C ASN A 159 -30.85 -1.81 5.34
N VAL A 160 -30.58 -2.06 6.62
CA VAL A 160 -29.39 -1.54 7.31
C VAL A 160 -28.32 -2.61 7.39
N PHE A 161 -27.06 -2.21 7.25
CA PHE A 161 -25.90 -3.04 7.57
C PHE A 161 -24.82 -2.20 8.26
N LEU A 162 -23.92 -2.87 8.98
CA LEU A 162 -22.74 -2.24 9.54
C LEU A 162 -21.55 -2.38 8.59
N ASN A 163 -20.81 -1.30 8.44
CA ASN A 163 -19.54 -1.24 7.73
C ASN A 163 -18.44 -0.92 8.75
N VAL A 164 -17.51 -1.85 8.94
CA VAL A 164 -16.47 -1.77 9.97
C VAL A 164 -15.12 -1.65 9.28
N THR A 165 -14.38 -0.60 9.60
CA THR A 165 -13.03 -0.34 9.08
C THR A 165 -12.08 0.02 10.20
N MET A 166 -10.85 -0.50 10.15
CA MET A 166 -9.80 -0.17 11.11
C MET A 166 -8.42 -0.41 10.49
N GLY A 167 -7.60 0.64 10.40
CA GLY A 167 -6.18 0.50 10.06
C GLY A 167 -5.93 -0.27 8.76
N TYR A 168 -5.21 -1.39 8.88
CA TYR A 168 -4.85 -2.31 7.79
C TYR A 168 -5.95 -3.33 7.44
N ASN A 169 -7.06 -3.36 8.18
CA ASN A 169 -8.13 -4.30 7.91
C ASN A 169 -8.90 -3.91 6.65
N LEU A 170 -9.29 -4.92 5.88
CA LEU A 170 -10.23 -4.73 4.79
C LEU A 170 -11.59 -4.29 5.34
N ASP A 171 -12.40 -3.67 4.48
CA ASP A 171 -13.75 -3.23 4.82
C ASP A 171 -14.64 -4.43 5.13
N HIS A 172 -15.09 -4.56 6.38
CA HIS A 172 -15.96 -5.64 6.82
C HIS A 172 -17.42 -5.18 6.82
N LYS A 173 -18.27 -5.92 6.10
CA LYS A 173 -19.70 -5.65 6.01
C LYS A 173 -20.49 -6.74 6.67
N THR A 174 -21.41 -6.37 7.53
CA THR A 174 -22.37 -7.32 8.10
C THR A 174 -23.51 -7.58 7.12
N ARG A 175 -24.41 -8.54 7.42
CA ARG A 175 -25.53 -8.84 6.54
C ARG A 175 -26.54 -7.70 6.61
N VAL A 176 -27.21 -7.49 5.49
CA VAL A 176 -28.28 -6.50 5.42
C VAL A 176 -29.47 -7.02 6.19
N ARG A 177 -29.92 -6.24 7.17
CA ARG A 177 -31.09 -6.53 8.00
C ARG A 177 -32.23 -5.60 7.61
N THR A 178 -33.37 -6.20 7.26
CA THR A 178 -34.65 -5.51 7.15
C THR A 178 -35.26 -5.38 8.53
N HIS A 179 -35.83 -4.22 8.85
CA HIS A 179 -36.60 -4.06 10.08
C HIS A 179 -37.88 -4.91 10.00
N HIS A 180 -37.85 -6.12 10.55
CA HIS A 180 -39.04 -6.94 10.71
C HIS A 180 -39.79 -6.49 11.97
N ALA A 181 -40.67 -5.49 11.81
CA ALA A 181 -41.88 -5.28 12.60
C ALA A 181 -41.77 -5.38 14.15
N GLN A 182 -40.68 -4.95 14.79
CA GLN A 182 -40.58 -4.98 16.25
C GLN A 182 -40.49 -3.58 16.86
N SER A 183 -41.61 -3.21 17.48
CA SER A 183 -41.80 -2.17 18.50
C SER A 183 -41.17 -0.80 18.23
N ARG A 184 -42.02 0.12 17.75
CA ARG A 184 -41.73 1.56 17.78
C ARG A 184 -41.73 2.04 19.23
N THR A 185 -40.60 1.95 19.92
CA THR A 185 -40.44 2.49 21.28
C THR A 185 -40.12 3.98 21.21
N GLY A 186 -41.14 4.82 21.24
CA GLY A 186 -41.12 6.24 21.64
C GLY A 186 -40.28 7.24 20.83
N SER A 187 -39.09 6.90 20.35
CA SER A 187 -38.13 7.82 19.71
C SER A 187 -37.34 7.25 18.53
N GLY A 188 -37.44 5.95 18.20
CA GLY A 188 -36.80 5.39 17.00
C GLY A 188 -37.01 3.88 16.83
N PHE A 189 -36.27 3.28 15.89
CA PHE A 189 -36.33 1.83 15.59
C PHE A 189 -35.27 1.07 16.35
N VAL A 190 -35.55 -0.21 16.65
CA VAL A 190 -34.59 -1.15 17.23
C VAL A 190 -34.21 -2.16 16.16
N LEU A 191 -32.91 -2.30 15.89
CA LEU A 191 -32.37 -3.22 14.90
C LEU A 191 -31.56 -4.32 15.58
N ASP A 192 -32.07 -5.54 15.57
CA ASP A 192 -31.32 -6.72 16.00
C ASP A 192 -30.32 -7.16 14.92
N LEU A 193 -29.03 -7.18 15.27
CA LEU A 193 -27.94 -7.59 14.38
C LEU A 193 -27.50 -9.02 14.67
N LYS A 194 -27.05 -9.25 15.92
CA LYS A 194 -26.47 -10.51 16.42
C LYS A 194 -25.40 -11.06 15.47
N GLU A 195 -24.43 -10.21 15.15
CA GLU A 195 -23.36 -10.50 14.19
C GLU A 195 -21.98 -10.26 14.80
N THR A 196 -21.00 -11.02 14.32
CA THR A 196 -19.60 -10.95 14.75
C THR A 196 -18.73 -10.61 13.56
N VAL A 197 -17.75 -9.72 13.77
CA VAL A 197 -16.74 -9.33 12.79
C VAL A 197 -15.37 -9.47 13.43
N GLN A 198 -14.47 -10.23 12.80
CA GLN A 198 -13.08 -10.34 13.25
C GLN A 198 -12.22 -9.28 12.56
N ILE A 199 -11.40 -8.58 13.34
CA ILE A 199 -10.43 -7.59 12.88
C ILE A 199 -9.06 -7.88 13.50
N ASN A 200 -8.00 -7.47 12.82
CA ASN A 200 -6.62 -7.52 13.31
C ASN A 200 -6.26 -6.17 13.93
N TYR A 201 -6.05 -6.14 15.25
CA TYR A 201 -5.70 -4.94 16.01
C TYR A 201 -4.19 -4.84 16.19
N ASP A 202 -3.59 -3.67 15.93
CA ASP A 202 -2.18 -3.42 16.24
C ASP A 202 -2.07 -2.64 17.57
N PRO A 203 -1.62 -3.26 18.69
CA PRO A 203 -1.47 -2.57 19.96
C PRO A 203 -0.37 -1.49 19.95
N MET A 204 0.55 -1.52 18.96
CA MET A 204 1.62 -0.53 18.84
C MET A 204 1.15 0.74 18.11
N GLU A 205 0.06 0.66 17.34
CA GLU A 205 -0.45 1.79 16.54
C GLU A 205 -1.65 2.47 17.24
N SER A 206 -1.38 3.22 18.32
CA SER A 206 -2.43 3.88 19.13
C SER A 206 -3.24 4.96 18.39
N LEU A 207 -2.75 5.40 17.23
CA LEU A 207 -3.38 6.41 16.37
C LEU A 207 -4.45 5.83 15.44
N GLU A 208 -4.53 4.51 15.30
CA GLU A 208 -5.58 3.89 14.50
C GLU A 208 -6.96 4.18 15.08
N VAL A 209 -7.95 4.28 14.20
CA VAL A 209 -9.34 4.57 14.59
C VAL A 209 -10.22 3.48 14.01
N LEU A 210 -10.91 2.74 14.88
CA LEU A 210 -11.98 1.84 14.51
C LEU A 210 -13.19 2.68 14.13
N THR A 211 -13.58 2.64 12.86
CA THR A 211 -14.76 3.32 12.34
C THR A 211 -15.86 2.30 12.09
N ILE A 212 -17.01 2.48 12.75
CA ILE A 212 -18.21 1.69 12.53
C ILE A 212 -19.25 2.61 11.90
N GLU A 213 -19.64 2.32 10.66
CA GLU A 213 -20.65 3.07 9.92
C GLU A 213 -21.92 2.25 9.79
N VAL A 214 -23.03 2.85 10.17
CA VAL A 214 -24.36 2.34 9.90
C VAL A 214 -24.77 2.82 8.52
N ARG A 215 -24.98 1.90 7.59
CA ARG A 215 -25.34 2.23 6.21
C ARG A 215 -26.67 1.63 5.83
N GLN A 216 -27.45 2.42 5.10
CA GLN A 216 -28.69 1.97 4.48
C GLN A 216 -28.40 1.54 3.04
N GLN A 217 -28.73 0.30 2.71
CA GLN A 217 -28.64 -0.21 1.35
C GLN A 217 -29.87 0.20 0.54
N THR A 218 -29.66 1.03 -0.47
CA THR A 218 -30.62 1.26 -1.54
C THR A 218 -30.24 0.44 -2.77
N ILE A 219 -31.13 0.36 -3.76
CA ILE A 219 -30.93 -0.42 -5.00
C ILE A 219 -29.63 0.01 -5.72
N TYR A 220 -29.32 1.30 -5.72
CA TYR A 220 -28.22 1.87 -6.49
C TYR A 220 -26.99 2.23 -5.66
N ARG A 221 -27.17 2.50 -4.36
CA ARG A 221 -26.11 3.03 -3.50
C ARG A 221 -26.33 2.72 -2.03
N SER A 222 -25.24 2.64 -1.26
CA SER A 222 -25.31 2.66 0.20
C SER A 222 -25.18 4.09 0.73
N GLU A 223 -26.13 4.53 1.53
CA GLU A 223 -26.13 5.84 2.18
C GLU A 223 -25.68 5.72 3.64
N LEU A 224 -24.89 6.68 4.12
CA LEU A 224 -24.45 6.72 5.51
C LEU A 224 -25.59 7.25 6.38
N VAL A 225 -26.00 6.47 7.38
CA VAL A 225 -27.05 6.85 8.34
C VAL A 225 -26.42 7.48 9.56
N SER A 226 -25.47 6.76 10.17
CA SER A 226 -24.74 7.21 11.34
C SER A 226 -23.36 6.56 11.40
N ARG A 227 -22.47 7.13 12.21
CA ARG A 227 -21.10 6.67 12.38
C ARG A 227 -20.67 6.80 13.82
N VAL A 228 -19.82 5.88 14.26
CA VAL A 228 -18.99 6.07 15.44
C VAL A 228 -17.53 5.77 15.12
N GLN A 229 -16.65 6.49 15.82
CA GLN A 229 -15.21 6.34 15.77
C GLN A 229 -14.72 6.03 17.18
N VAL A 230 -13.99 4.93 17.33
CA VAL A 230 -13.36 4.50 18.57
C VAL A 230 -11.86 4.57 18.34
N GLY A 231 -11.16 5.45 19.06
CA GLY A 231 -9.71 5.58 18.94
C GLY A 231 -9.00 4.32 19.45
N GLY A 232 -7.82 4.01 18.91
CA GLY A 232 -7.05 2.80 19.22
C GLY A 232 -6.76 2.66 20.71
N HIS A 233 -6.49 3.76 21.42
CA HIS A 233 -6.32 3.74 22.88
C HIS A 233 -7.61 3.41 23.64
N GLN A 234 -8.78 3.83 23.16
CA GLN A 234 -10.06 3.47 23.75
C GLN A 234 -10.36 1.99 23.49
N LEU A 235 -10.08 1.52 22.27
CA LEU A 235 -10.20 0.12 21.90
C LEU A 235 -9.33 -0.78 22.79
N GLN A 236 -8.08 -0.38 23.03
CA GLN A 236 -7.16 -1.07 23.94
C GLN A 236 -7.75 -1.23 25.35
N LYS A 237 -8.34 -0.17 25.90
CA LYS A 237 -8.98 -0.21 27.23
C LYS A 237 -10.18 -1.15 27.27
N MET A 238 -10.96 -1.21 26.19
CA MET A 238 -12.09 -2.16 26.07
C MET A 238 -11.57 -3.60 26.06
N ILE A 239 -10.49 -3.87 25.31
CA ILE A 239 -9.83 -5.18 25.25
C ILE A 239 -9.28 -5.58 26.62
N GLU A 240 -8.56 -4.68 27.31
CA GLU A 240 -8.00 -4.92 28.64
C GLU A 240 -9.07 -5.20 29.69
N ARG A 241 -10.20 -4.47 29.64
CA ARG A 241 -11.36 -4.70 30.51
C ARG A 241 -11.94 -6.10 30.30
N GLU A 242 -12.06 -6.54 29.06
CA GLU A 242 -12.59 -7.86 28.72
C GLU A 242 -11.64 -9.00 29.13
N ARG A 243 -10.32 -8.79 28.99
CA ARG A 243 -9.31 -9.72 29.55
C ARG A 243 -9.46 -9.84 31.06
N ALA A 244 -9.52 -8.71 31.78
CA ALA A 244 -9.69 -8.71 33.23
C ALA A 244 -11.00 -9.36 33.67
N HIS A 245 -12.08 -9.20 32.90
CA HIS A 245 -13.34 -9.86 33.20
C HIS A 245 -13.27 -11.37 33.00
N ALA A 246 -12.61 -11.84 31.94
CA ALA A 246 -12.42 -13.26 31.67
C ALA A 246 -11.56 -13.96 32.73
N ASP A 247 -10.51 -13.31 33.23
CA ASP A 247 -9.64 -13.89 34.26
C ASP A 247 -10.38 -14.04 35.61
N ASN A 248 -11.34 -13.15 35.91
CA ASN A 248 -12.17 -13.25 37.11
C ASN A 248 -13.29 -14.29 37.00
N ASN A 249 -13.71 -14.67 35.79
CA ASN A 249 -14.83 -15.59 35.55
C ASN A 249 -14.47 -16.70 34.55
N PRO A 250 -13.70 -17.72 34.96
CA PRO A 250 -13.24 -18.79 34.07
C PRO A 250 -14.37 -19.63 33.46
N ILE A 251 -15.57 -19.63 34.05
CA ILE A 251 -16.75 -20.33 33.51
C ILE A 251 -17.31 -19.61 32.27
N LEU A 252 -17.08 -18.29 32.16
CA LEU A 252 -17.39 -17.47 30.98
C LEU A 252 -16.20 -17.46 29.98
N ASN A 253 -15.21 -18.33 30.16
CA ASN A 253 -14.04 -18.47 29.31
C ASN A 253 -14.13 -19.48 28.12
N PRO A 254 -15.20 -20.29 27.89
CA PRO A 254 -15.24 -21.16 26.71
C PRO A 254 -15.37 -20.37 25.39
N TYR A 255 -15.62 -19.06 25.48
CA TYR A 255 -15.75 -18.14 24.34
C TYR A 255 -14.41 -17.79 23.68
N TYR A 256 -13.29 -18.17 24.29
CA TYR A 256 -11.94 -17.94 23.74
C TYR A 256 -11.42 -19.10 22.87
N GLN A 257 -12.17 -20.20 22.78
CA GLN A 257 -11.84 -21.31 21.88
C GLN A 257 -12.61 -21.14 20.57
N THR A 258 -12.39 -20.03 19.85
CA THR A 258 -12.73 -20.05 18.44
C THR A 258 -11.78 -21.00 17.75
N SER A 259 -12.33 -22.14 17.30
CA SER A 259 -11.54 -23.11 16.55
C SER A 259 -10.92 -22.40 15.35
N ARG A 260 -9.65 -22.72 15.07
CA ARG A 260 -8.82 -22.14 14.00
C ARG A 260 -9.49 -22.14 12.61
N THR A 261 -10.59 -22.88 12.44
CA THR A 261 -11.42 -22.94 11.24
C THR A 261 -12.42 -21.78 11.10
N GLY A 262 -12.47 -20.84 12.06
CA GLY A 262 -13.30 -19.63 11.96
C GLY A 262 -14.81 -19.88 12.09
N GLN A 263 -15.21 -21.09 12.48
CA GLN A 263 -16.61 -21.40 12.77
C GLN A 263 -16.86 -21.31 14.29
N VAL A 264 -17.41 -20.18 14.71
CA VAL A 264 -18.01 -20.05 16.04
C VAL A 264 -19.22 -20.97 16.10
N SER A 265 -19.25 -21.92 17.04
CA SER A 265 -20.41 -22.78 17.24
C SER A 265 -21.65 -21.91 17.51
N HIS A 266 -22.71 -22.10 16.73
CA HIS A 266 -23.96 -21.33 16.85
C HIS A 266 -24.55 -21.32 18.28
N ASN A 267 -24.27 -22.36 19.07
CA ASN A 267 -24.73 -22.46 20.44
C ASN A 267 -24.00 -21.47 21.37
N THR A 268 -22.71 -21.23 21.14
CA THR A 268 -21.89 -20.27 21.89
C THR A 268 -22.35 -18.84 21.62
N THR A 269 -22.63 -18.53 20.34
CA THR A 269 -23.14 -17.21 19.94
C THR A 269 -24.50 -16.92 20.57
N ARG A 270 -25.39 -17.92 20.66
CA ARG A 270 -26.72 -17.74 21.27
C ARG A 270 -26.61 -17.38 22.75
N LEU A 271 -25.76 -18.06 23.51
CA LEU A 271 -25.55 -17.77 24.93
C LEU A 271 -25.05 -16.34 25.19
N LEU A 272 -24.27 -15.78 24.25
CA LEU A 272 -23.77 -14.40 24.35
C LEU A 272 -24.90 -13.36 24.30
N TYR A 273 -25.97 -13.63 23.56
CA TYR A 273 -27.09 -12.71 23.35
C TYR A 273 -28.31 -12.99 24.22
N ASP A 274 -28.34 -14.12 24.94
CA ASP A 274 -29.49 -14.61 25.72
C ASP A 274 -29.30 -14.43 27.25
N GLN A 275 -28.19 -13.83 27.68
CA GLN A 275 -28.06 -13.38 29.07
C GLN A 275 -29.06 -12.24 29.29
N GLY A 276 -30.05 -12.44 30.18
CA GLY A 276 -31.17 -11.54 30.44
C GLY A 276 -30.78 -10.14 30.93
N ASP A 277 -31.67 -9.41 31.60
CA ASP A 277 -31.46 -7.99 31.94
C ASP A 277 -30.15 -7.69 32.71
N ASP A 278 -29.61 -8.65 33.45
CA ASP A 278 -28.31 -8.55 34.13
C ASP A 278 -27.10 -8.62 33.16
N GLY A 279 -27.26 -9.26 32.00
CA GLY A 279 -26.27 -9.34 30.92
C GLY A 279 -26.04 -8.02 30.18
N ASN A 280 -26.93 -7.04 30.37
CA ASN A 280 -26.76 -5.69 29.82
C ASN A 280 -25.51 -4.96 30.34
N GLN A 281 -24.89 -5.41 31.43
CA GLN A 281 -23.68 -4.78 31.98
C GLN A 281 -22.43 -5.01 31.12
N LEU A 282 -22.42 -6.07 30.29
CA LEU A 282 -21.26 -6.44 29.47
C LEU A 282 -21.27 -5.80 28.08
N TRP A 283 -22.41 -5.25 27.66
CA TRP A 283 -22.52 -4.59 26.37
C TRP A 283 -22.14 -3.12 26.49
N GLU A 284 -21.11 -2.71 25.75
CA GLU A 284 -20.75 -1.30 25.67
C GLU A 284 -21.78 -0.57 24.82
N LYS A 285 -22.40 0.44 25.44
CA LYS A 285 -23.36 1.32 24.79
C LYS A 285 -22.62 2.47 24.16
N ILE A 286 -22.60 2.50 22.84
CA ILE A 286 -21.89 3.50 22.06
C ILE A 286 -22.90 4.37 21.33
N SER A 287 -22.90 5.66 21.65
CA SER A 287 -23.74 6.65 20.97
C SER A 287 -23.25 6.87 19.54
N LEU A 288 -24.14 6.65 18.58
CA LEU A 288 -23.89 6.89 17.17
C LEU A 288 -24.22 8.35 16.82
N VAL A 289 -23.44 8.94 15.92
CA VAL A 289 -23.69 10.30 15.41
C VAL A 289 -24.27 10.21 13.99
N PRO A 290 -25.41 10.84 13.67
CA PRO A 290 -26.19 11.78 14.50
C PRO A 290 -27.18 11.12 15.49
N SER A 291 -27.50 9.84 15.31
CA SER A 291 -28.53 9.17 16.11
C SER A 291 -28.32 7.66 16.21
N GLY A 292 -28.74 7.10 17.34
CA GLY A 292 -28.75 5.67 17.63
C GLY A 292 -27.80 5.28 18.76
N ILE A 293 -28.04 4.13 19.38
CA ILE A 293 -27.19 3.55 20.42
C ILE A 293 -26.82 2.15 19.96
N LEU A 294 -25.55 1.95 19.64
CA LEU A 294 -24.98 0.66 19.27
C LEU A 294 -24.60 -0.09 20.54
N TYR A 295 -25.05 -1.34 20.66
CA TYR A 295 -24.62 -2.27 21.70
C TYR A 295 -23.57 -3.19 21.08
N MET A 296 -22.32 -3.00 21.49
CA MET A 296 -21.22 -3.82 21.01
C MET A 296 -20.36 -4.34 22.15
N ARG A 297 -19.69 -5.45 21.89
CA ARG A 297 -18.74 -6.09 22.80
C ARG A 297 -17.50 -6.49 22.01
N ILE A 298 -16.35 -6.45 22.67
CA ILE A 298 -15.06 -6.71 22.04
C ILE A 298 -14.41 -7.89 22.74
N ILE A 299 -14.11 -8.95 22.01
CA ILE A 299 -13.55 -10.16 22.58
C ILE A 299 -12.18 -10.40 21.94
N PRO A 300 -11.07 -10.33 22.69
CA PRO A 300 -9.76 -10.66 22.14
C PRO A 300 -9.70 -12.16 21.84
N VAL A 301 -9.27 -12.53 20.64
CA VAL A 301 -9.08 -13.93 20.28
C VAL A 301 -7.76 -14.37 20.91
N ARG A 302 -7.81 -15.22 21.94
CA ARG A 302 -6.61 -15.88 22.43
C ARG A 302 -6.20 -16.88 21.35
N GLU A 303 -5.04 -16.68 20.73
CA GLU A 303 -4.38 -17.81 20.10
C GLU A 303 -4.19 -18.85 21.20
N SER A 304 -4.88 -19.98 21.07
CA SER A 304 -4.48 -21.15 21.83
C SER A 304 -3.01 -21.34 21.48
N VAL A 305 -2.13 -21.00 22.41
CA VAL A 305 -0.74 -21.41 22.33
C VAL A 305 -0.85 -22.92 22.22
N LEU A 306 -0.74 -23.42 20.99
CA LEU A 306 -0.29 -24.77 20.79
C LEU A 306 1.05 -24.72 21.49
N GLU A 307 1.07 -25.20 22.73
CA GLU A 307 2.26 -25.83 23.27
C GLU A 307 2.63 -26.83 22.18
N MET A 308 3.43 -26.38 21.22
CA MET A 308 4.22 -27.27 20.41
C MET A 308 5.12 -27.87 21.46
N ASP A 309 4.70 -29.01 22.01
CA ASP A 309 5.58 -29.93 22.71
C ASP A 309 6.88 -29.93 21.91
N ASP A 310 7.95 -29.43 22.53
CA ASP A 310 9.24 -29.27 21.88
C ASP A 310 9.55 -30.55 21.10
N PRO A 311 9.82 -30.49 19.79
CA PRO A 311 10.27 -31.66 19.08
C PRO A 311 11.64 -32.03 19.66
N VAL A 312 11.66 -33.10 20.46
CA VAL A 312 12.86 -33.76 21.01
C VAL A 312 13.82 -34.14 19.90
#